data_AF-A0A965LM12-F1
#
_entry.id   AF-A0A965LM12-F1
#
_cell.length_a   1.000
_cell.length_b   1.000
_cell.length_c   1.000
_cell.angle_alpha   90.00
_cell.angle_beta   90.00
_cell.angle_gamma   90.00
#
_symmetry.space_group_name_H-M   'P 1'
#
loop_
_entity.id
_entity.type
_entity.pdbx_description
1 polymer ?
#
loop_
_entity_poly.entity_id
_entity_poly.type
_entity_poly.pdbx_seq_one_letter_code
_entity_poly.pdbx_strand_id
1 'polypeptide(L)'
;MVGVVSGGKKIRIGYAAFSHESNSFAYQPASLDKWKEWGILYGEEIRAEYETSKASIAGYYGRLRDEADVELVPLIFARLMPMGPITKEATEFLFSEILRLVAEEGPWDGLLLPLHGAAVSDKYLDADGEICAQVRDLVGHDVVIGASLDMHANVSQKIVEECDVVTIYQTNPHIDTYEQAVHCADLVLRTIRGEINPTMYLADPPLLVNILSQGTSDEPMAELLRVAQGEWKKPGALW
;
A
#
# COMPACT_ATOMS: atom_id res chain seq x y z
N MET A 1 -18.30 33.51 -29.45
CA MET A 1 -17.76 32.15 -29.60
C MET A 1 -16.64 32.02 -28.57
N VAL A 2 -16.97 31.57 -27.37
CA VAL A 2 -17.04 30.15 -26.95
C VAL A 2 -15.64 29.59 -26.79
N GLY A 3 -15.24 29.41 -25.53
CA GLY A 3 -14.35 28.36 -25.10
C GLY A 3 -15.04 27.67 -23.94
N VAL A 4 -15.95 26.74 -24.23
CA VAL A 4 -16.36 25.74 -23.23
C VAL A 4 -15.12 24.86 -23.06
N VAL A 5 -14.39 25.05 -21.96
CA VAL A 5 -13.42 24.05 -21.52
C VAL A 5 -14.26 22.80 -21.24
N SER A 6 -14.15 21.78 -22.11
CA SER A 6 -14.75 20.49 -21.83
C SER A 6 -14.13 19.98 -20.54
N GLY A 7 -14.87 20.04 -19.43
CA GLY A 7 -14.45 19.42 -18.18
C GLY A 7 -14.36 17.92 -18.41
N GLY A 8 -13.17 17.44 -18.77
CA GLY A 8 -12.88 16.01 -18.83
C GLY A 8 -13.19 15.39 -17.46
N LYS A 9 -13.68 14.15 -17.46
CA LYS A 9 -13.85 13.39 -16.22
C LYS A 9 -12.48 13.34 -15.53
N LYS A 10 -12.38 13.84 -14.30
CA LYS A 10 -11.16 13.70 -13.50
C LYS A 10 -10.95 12.24 -13.14
N ILE A 11 -9.70 11.78 -13.21
CA ILE A 11 -9.26 10.49 -12.68
C ILE A 11 -9.32 10.59 -11.15
N ARG A 12 -10.12 9.74 -10.49
CA ARG A 12 -10.23 9.71 -9.03
C ARG A 12 -9.46 8.53 -8.46
N ILE A 13 -8.43 8.83 -7.67
CA ILE A 13 -7.64 7.82 -6.96
C ILE A 13 -7.87 8.00 -5.47
N GLY A 14 -8.47 6.99 -4.82
CA GLY A 14 -8.62 6.96 -3.38
C GLY A 14 -7.40 6.31 -2.72
N TYR A 15 -7.20 6.54 -1.42
CA TYR A 15 -6.33 5.67 -0.64
C TYR A 15 -6.88 5.40 0.77
N ALA A 16 -6.79 4.14 1.18
CA ALA A 16 -7.29 3.64 2.46
C ALA A 16 -6.45 2.46 2.93
N ALA A 17 -5.96 2.48 4.17
CA ALA A 17 -5.24 1.34 4.72
C ALA A 17 -5.10 1.39 6.25
N PHE A 18 -4.72 0.25 6.81
CA PHE A 18 -4.00 0.18 8.07
C PHE A 18 -2.53 -0.19 7.80
N SER A 19 -1.61 0.15 8.71
CA SER A 19 -0.21 -0.27 8.66
C SER A 19 0.24 -0.77 10.03
N HIS A 20 0.57 -2.07 10.12
CA HIS A 20 0.98 -2.75 11.35
C HIS A 20 1.84 -3.97 11.05
N GLU A 21 2.87 -4.16 11.86
CA GLU A 21 3.71 -5.36 11.86
C GLU A 21 3.36 -6.23 13.06
N SER A 22 2.98 -7.49 12.81
CA SER A 22 2.61 -8.42 13.88
C SER A 22 3.75 -9.35 14.27
N ASN A 23 4.00 -9.43 15.58
CA ASN A 23 4.75 -10.52 16.20
C ASN A 23 3.77 -11.45 16.92
N SER A 24 3.49 -12.63 16.34
CA SER A 24 2.54 -13.60 16.90
C SER A 24 2.91 -14.13 18.29
N PHE A 25 4.14 -13.91 18.76
CA PHE A 25 4.61 -14.30 20.10
C PHE A 25 4.58 -13.13 21.11
N ALA A 26 4.29 -11.90 20.65
CA ALA A 26 4.21 -10.76 21.54
C ALA A 26 2.97 -10.86 22.45
N TYR A 27 3.16 -10.60 23.74
CA TYR A 27 2.08 -10.69 24.73
C TYR A 27 1.03 -9.58 24.59
N GLN A 28 1.43 -8.40 24.11
CA GLN A 28 0.51 -7.27 23.98
C GLN A 28 -0.18 -7.32 22.61
N PRO A 29 -1.51 -7.47 22.56
CA PRO A 29 -2.24 -7.49 21.29
C PRO A 29 -2.46 -6.06 20.77
N ALA A 30 -2.59 -5.92 19.45
CA ALA A 30 -2.96 -4.68 18.78
C ALA A 30 -4.46 -4.40 18.95
N SER A 31 -4.86 -3.97 20.15
CA SER A 31 -6.25 -3.64 20.50
C SER A 31 -6.71 -2.34 19.86
N LEU A 32 -8.03 -2.16 19.71
CA LEU A 32 -8.59 -0.95 19.09
C LEU A 32 -8.19 0.33 19.85
N ASP A 33 -8.07 0.26 21.18
CA ASP A 33 -7.58 1.39 21.98
C ASP A 33 -6.13 1.77 21.62
N LYS A 34 -5.28 0.79 21.29
CA LYS A 34 -3.90 1.07 20.86
C LYS A 34 -3.86 1.75 19.50
N TRP A 35 -4.70 1.32 18.57
CA TRP A 35 -4.86 2.01 17.28
C TRP A 35 -5.34 3.45 17.46
N LYS A 36 -6.34 3.69 18.31
CA LYS A 36 -6.85 5.03 18.62
C LYS A 36 -5.82 5.92 19.31
N GLU A 37 -5.00 5.35 20.21
CA GLU A 37 -3.91 6.06 20.90
C GLU A 37 -2.81 6.49 19.92
N TRP A 38 -2.46 5.63 18.96
CA TRP A 38 -1.38 5.89 18.02
C TRP A 38 -1.79 6.77 16.83
N GLY A 39 -3.00 6.56 16.31
CA GLY A 39 -3.57 7.39 15.25
C GLY A 39 -4.40 6.60 14.24
N ILE A 40 -5.66 7.01 14.12
CA ILE A 40 -6.54 6.68 13.00
C ILE A 40 -6.96 8.03 12.42
N LEU A 41 -6.40 8.39 11.27
CA LEU A 41 -6.60 9.68 10.63
C LEU A 41 -7.55 9.53 9.43
N TYR A 42 -8.37 10.55 9.20
CA TYR A 42 -9.36 10.56 8.11
C TYR A 42 -9.18 11.76 7.20
N GLY A 43 -9.38 11.55 5.89
CA GLY A 43 -9.43 12.64 4.92
C GLY A 43 -8.25 13.62 5.03
N GLU A 44 -8.59 14.90 5.17
CA GLU A 44 -7.59 15.98 5.24
C GLU A 44 -6.70 15.95 6.49
N GLU A 45 -7.05 15.21 7.55
CA GLU A 45 -6.14 14.97 8.68
C GLU A 45 -4.91 14.19 8.24
N ILE A 46 -5.09 13.23 7.32
CA ILE A 46 -3.98 12.45 6.75
C ILE A 46 -3.09 13.37 5.91
N ARG A 47 -3.67 14.27 5.12
CA ARG A 47 -2.91 15.25 4.33
C ARG A 47 -2.08 16.14 5.24
N ALA A 48 -2.72 16.72 6.26
CA ALA A 48 -2.07 17.63 7.20
C ALA A 48 -0.87 16.99 7.91
N GLU A 49 -0.98 15.70 8.26
CA GLU A 49 0.10 14.95 8.91
C GLU A 49 1.23 14.58 7.94
N TYR A 50 0.90 14.06 6.75
CA TYR A 50 1.89 13.36 5.93
C TYR A 50 2.36 14.09 4.67
N GLU A 51 1.61 15.03 4.10
CA GLU A 51 1.88 15.56 2.74
C GLU A 51 3.30 16.13 2.57
N THR A 52 3.84 16.75 3.60
CA THR A 52 5.19 17.35 3.59
C THR A 52 6.26 16.48 4.25
N SER A 53 5.90 15.27 4.68
CA SER A 53 6.79 14.33 5.37
C SER A 53 7.68 13.52 4.39
N LYS A 54 8.40 12.53 4.92
CA LYS A 54 9.13 11.51 4.15
C LYS A 54 8.53 10.11 4.29
N ALA A 55 7.32 9.99 4.85
CA ALA A 55 6.61 8.72 4.91
C ALA A 55 6.07 8.33 3.54
N SER A 56 5.68 7.06 3.38
CA SER A 56 5.15 6.51 2.12
C SER A 56 3.96 7.31 1.58
N ILE A 57 3.03 7.73 2.44
CA ILE A 57 1.86 8.52 2.03
C ILE A 57 2.26 9.82 1.33
N ALA A 58 3.35 10.46 1.77
CA ALA A 58 3.86 11.68 1.13
C ALA A 58 4.27 11.44 -0.34
N GLY A 59 4.69 10.22 -0.67
CA GLY A 59 5.04 9.84 -2.05
C GLY A 59 3.84 9.88 -3.00
N TYR A 60 2.66 9.48 -2.54
CA TYR A 60 1.43 9.58 -3.35
C TYR A 60 1.08 11.04 -3.67
N TYR A 61 1.13 11.91 -2.66
CA TYR A 61 0.95 13.35 -2.86
C TYR A 61 2.02 13.92 -3.80
N GLY A 62 3.28 13.57 -3.56
CA GLY A 62 4.41 14.03 -4.36
C GLY A 62 4.31 13.64 -5.84
N ARG A 63 3.83 12.43 -6.14
CA ARG A 63 3.67 11.97 -7.53
C ARG A 63 2.46 12.59 -8.21
N LEU A 64 1.33 12.73 -7.52
CA LEU A 64 0.04 13.04 -8.16
C LEU A 64 -0.33 14.53 -8.12
N ARG A 65 0.32 15.36 -7.28
CA ARG A 65 -0.05 16.78 -7.09
C ARG A 65 0.02 17.65 -8.36
N ASP A 66 0.89 17.30 -9.30
CA ASP A 66 1.14 18.09 -10.51
C ASP A 66 0.27 17.59 -11.71
N GLU A 67 -0.54 16.55 -11.50
CA GLU A 67 -1.47 15.97 -12.48
C GLU A 67 -2.84 16.69 -12.41
N ALA A 68 -3.05 17.68 -13.26
CA ALA A 68 -4.24 18.56 -13.20
C ALA A 68 -5.59 17.84 -13.41
N ASP A 69 -5.57 16.67 -14.04
CA ASP A 69 -6.72 15.80 -14.31
C ASP A 69 -6.94 14.72 -13.23
N VAL A 70 -6.08 14.65 -12.22
CA VAL A 70 -6.16 13.66 -11.14
C VAL A 70 -6.66 14.31 -9.84
N GLU A 71 -7.52 13.59 -9.14
CA GLU A 71 -7.95 13.89 -7.78
C GLU A 71 -7.51 12.74 -6.87
N LEU A 72 -6.58 13.03 -5.94
CA LEU A 72 -6.17 12.10 -4.89
C LEU A 72 -7.05 12.33 -3.64
N VAL A 73 -7.85 11.32 -3.28
CA VAL A 73 -8.82 11.38 -2.19
C VAL A 73 -8.32 10.56 -0.98
N PRO A 74 -7.87 11.21 0.10
CA PRO A 74 -7.57 10.51 1.36
C PRO A 74 -8.86 9.99 2.00
N LEU A 75 -8.90 8.71 2.40
CA LEU A 75 -10.06 8.13 3.08
C LEU A 75 -9.77 7.90 4.57
N ILE A 76 -8.94 6.90 4.85
CA ILE A 76 -8.53 6.50 6.19
C ILE A 76 -7.10 5.99 6.16
N PHE A 77 -6.29 6.39 7.14
CA PHE A 77 -5.01 5.76 7.41
C PHE A 77 -4.84 5.52 8.91
N ALA A 78 -4.86 4.25 9.28
CA ALA A 78 -4.57 3.82 10.64
C ALA A 78 -3.13 3.31 10.71
N ARG A 79 -2.36 3.76 11.68
CA ARG A 79 -0.99 3.25 11.90
C ARG A 79 -0.86 2.76 13.32
N LEU A 80 -0.15 1.66 13.48
CA LEU A 80 0.25 1.17 14.79
C LEU A 80 1.68 0.63 14.72
N MET A 81 2.44 0.89 15.77
CA MET A 81 3.79 0.35 15.90
C MET A 81 3.77 -1.18 16.06
N PRO A 82 4.89 -1.88 15.74
CA PRO A 82 4.95 -3.33 15.83
C PRO A 82 4.51 -3.87 17.19
N MET A 83 3.63 -4.88 17.18
CA MET A 83 3.03 -5.46 18.39
C MET A 83 2.49 -6.87 18.12
N GLY A 84 1.67 -7.43 19.03
CA GLY A 84 0.98 -8.69 18.79
C GLY A 84 -0.11 -8.60 17.71
N PRO A 85 -0.80 -9.73 17.46
CA PRO A 85 -1.91 -9.78 16.51
C PRO A 85 -3.01 -8.76 16.81
N ILE A 86 -3.67 -8.29 15.75
CA ILE A 86 -4.82 -7.38 15.81
C ILE A 86 -5.99 -8.08 16.50
N THR A 87 -6.61 -7.43 17.49
CA THR A 87 -7.75 -8.02 18.19
C THR A 87 -8.99 -8.07 17.30
N LYS A 88 -9.93 -8.97 17.60
CA LYS A 88 -11.22 -9.08 16.90
C LYS A 88 -11.92 -7.75 16.70
N GLU A 89 -12.07 -6.98 17.78
CA GLU A 89 -12.70 -5.67 17.76
C GLU A 89 -11.98 -4.69 16.82
N ALA A 90 -10.64 -4.67 16.85
CA ALA A 90 -9.85 -3.80 15.98
C ALA A 90 -9.95 -4.24 14.52
N THR A 91 -9.91 -5.54 14.24
CA THR A 91 -10.08 -6.10 12.89
C THR A 91 -11.44 -5.72 12.31
N GLU A 92 -12.52 -5.97 13.07
CA GLU A 92 -13.88 -5.62 12.65
C GLU A 92 -14.02 -4.13 12.39
N PHE A 93 -13.47 -3.28 13.26
CA PHE A 93 -13.48 -1.82 13.08
C PHE A 93 -12.71 -1.39 11.83
N LEU A 94 -11.43 -1.77 11.71
CA LEU A 94 -10.55 -1.32 10.62
C LEU A 94 -11.08 -1.76 9.25
N PHE A 95 -11.48 -3.03 9.12
CA PHE A 95 -11.99 -3.57 7.85
C PHE A 95 -13.30 -2.90 7.48
N SER A 96 -14.26 -2.83 8.41
CA SER A 96 -15.56 -2.21 8.12
C SER A 96 -15.41 -0.75 7.75
N GLU A 97 -14.56 0.01 8.43
CA GLU A 97 -14.39 1.44 8.17
C GLU A 97 -13.69 1.71 6.84
N ILE A 98 -12.65 0.95 6.50
CA ILE A 98 -11.99 1.02 5.18
C ILE A 98 -13.01 0.73 4.07
N LEU A 99 -13.72 -0.39 4.15
CA LEU A 99 -14.67 -0.81 3.11
C LEU A 99 -15.85 0.16 2.99
N ARG A 100 -16.34 0.68 4.12
CA ARG A 100 -17.42 1.68 4.15
C ARG A 100 -17.00 2.95 3.41
N LEU A 101 -15.84 3.52 3.73
CA LEU A 101 -15.35 4.74 3.09
C LEU A 101 -15.04 4.53 1.59
N VAL A 102 -14.46 3.39 1.22
CA VAL A 102 -14.24 3.04 -0.18
C VAL A 102 -15.56 2.96 -0.95
N ALA A 103 -16.61 2.39 -0.35
CA ALA A 103 -17.93 2.30 -0.99
C ALA A 103 -18.62 3.66 -1.13
N GLU A 104 -18.58 4.49 -0.08
CA GLU A 104 -19.32 5.76 -0.02
C GLU A 104 -18.70 6.87 -0.87
N GLU A 105 -17.37 6.94 -0.94
CA GLU A 105 -16.64 8.06 -1.57
C GLU A 105 -16.30 7.82 -3.05
N GLY A 106 -16.64 6.64 -3.59
CA GLY A 106 -16.50 6.29 -5.00
C GLY A 106 -17.41 7.13 -5.94
N PRO A 107 -17.39 6.88 -7.26
CA PRO A 107 -16.62 5.86 -7.97
C PRO A 107 -15.13 6.19 -8.05
N TRP A 108 -14.32 5.14 -8.24
CA TRP A 108 -12.86 5.20 -8.34
C TRP A 108 -12.40 4.80 -9.73
N ASP A 109 -11.32 5.42 -10.20
CA ASP A 109 -10.53 4.88 -11.32
C ASP A 109 -9.32 4.10 -10.77
N GLY A 110 -8.87 4.40 -9.54
CA GLY A 110 -7.91 3.57 -8.81
C GLY A 110 -7.96 3.71 -7.29
N LEU A 111 -7.31 2.78 -6.60
CA LEU A 111 -7.12 2.77 -5.15
C LEU A 111 -5.66 2.47 -4.81
N LEU A 112 -5.12 3.22 -3.85
CA LEU A 112 -3.80 2.97 -3.27
C LEU A 112 -3.96 2.43 -1.84
N LEU A 113 -3.31 1.31 -1.54
CA LEU A 113 -3.34 0.63 -0.25
C LEU A 113 -1.93 0.70 0.36
N PRO A 114 -1.59 1.74 1.14
CA PRO A 114 -0.30 1.82 1.85
C PRO A 114 -0.31 0.88 3.07
N LEU A 115 -0.17 -0.41 2.80
CA LEU A 115 -0.18 -1.49 3.77
C LEU A 115 1.23 -1.77 4.31
N HIS A 116 1.34 -2.45 5.44
CA HIS A 116 2.65 -2.98 5.86
C HIS A 116 2.95 -4.29 5.14
N GLY A 117 1.97 -5.19 5.05
CA GLY A 117 2.12 -6.53 4.49
C GLY A 117 2.50 -7.61 5.51
N ALA A 118 2.56 -7.31 6.81
CA ALA A 118 2.92 -8.27 7.86
C ALA A 118 1.93 -8.29 9.03
N ALA A 119 0.69 -7.86 8.80
CA ALA A 119 -0.35 -7.84 9.81
C ALA A 119 -1.02 -9.21 9.93
N VAL A 120 -1.09 -9.67 11.18
CA VAL A 120 -1.86 -10.85 11.60
C VAL A 120 -3.00 -10.34 12.48
N SER A 121 -4.20 -10.84 12.25
CA SER A 121 -5.35 -10.59 13.11
C SER A 121 -5.84 -11.84 13.82
N ASP A 122 -6.82 -11.68 14.70
CA ASP A 122 -7.53 -12.77 15.35
C ASP A 122 -8.16 -13.76 14.35
N LYS A 123 -8.59 -13.26 13.19
CA LYS A 123 -9.31 -14.03 12.18
C LYS A 123 -8.45 -14.39 10.97
N TYR A 124 -7.51 -13.53 10.60
CA TYR A 124 -6.75 -13.63 9.36
C TYR A 124 -5.25 -13.64 9.63
N LEU A 125 -4.58 -14.72 9.22
CA LEU A 125 -3.11 -14.80 9.28
C LEU A 125 -2.43 -13.88 8.27
N ASP A 126 -3.13 -13.57 7.18
CA ASP A 126 -2.75 -12.59 6.17
C ASP A 126 -3.84 -11.52 6.14
N ALA A 127 -3.77 -10.57 7.08
CA ALA A 127 -4.78 -9.51 7.18
C ALA A 127 -4.63 -8.49 6.04
N ASP A 128 -3.41 -8.20 5.59
CA ASP A 128 -3.15 -7.29 4.46
C ASP A 128 -3.72 -7.84 3.15
N GLY A 129 -3.48 -9.11 2.82
CA GLY A 129 -4.08 -9.74 1.65
C GLY A 129 -5.59 -9.86 1.74
N GLU A 130 -6.14 -10.12 2.93
CA GLU A 130 -7.59 -10.18 3.11
C GLU A 130 -8.27 -8.82 2.83
N ILE A 131 -7.70 -7.71 3.29
CA ILE A 131 -8.27 -6.40 2.98
C ILE A 131 -8.14 -6.07 1.49
N CYS A 132 -7.05 -6.47 0.81
CA CYS A 132 -6.95 -6.35 -0.65
C CYS A 132 -8.08 -7.10 -1.36
N ALA A 133 -8.35 -8.36 -0.98
CA ALA A 133 -9.42 -9.15 -1.56
C ALA A 133 -10.81 -8.52 -1.35
N GLN A 134 -11.11 -8.07 -0.13
CA GLN A 134 -12.41 -7.45 0.15
C GLN A 134 -12.59 -6.10 -0.55
N VAL A 135 -11.51 -5.32 -0.71
CA VAL A 135 -11.55 -4.10 -1.52
C VAL A 135 -11.77 -4.45 -2.98
N ARG A 136 -11.08 -5.45 -3.54
CA ARG A 136 -11.28 -5.91 -4.92
C ARG A 136 -12.73 -6.35 -5.17
N ASP A 137 -13.27 -7.19 -4.30
CA ASP A 137 -14.66 -7.65 -4.36
C ASP A 137 -15.65 -6.48 -4.38
N LEU A 138 -15.37 -5.43 -3.60
CA LEU A 138 -16.20 -4.25 -3.49
C LEU A 138 -16.18 -3.37 -4.75
N VAL A 139 -15.00 -3.16 -5.35
CA VAL A 139 -14.83 -2.18 -6.44
C VAL A 139 -14.81 -2.79 -7.85
N GLY A 140 -14.61 -4.11 -7.95
CA GLY A 140 -14.50 -4.83 -9.22
C GLY A 140 -13.16 -4.65 -9.93
N HIS A 141 -13.03 -5.27 -11.11
CA HIS A 141 -11.77 -5.31 -11.88
C HIS A 141 -11.51 -4.08 -12.77
N ASP A 142 -12.47 -3.17 -12.90
CA ASP A 142 -12.30 -1.94 -13.68
C ASP A 142 -11.50 -0.86 -12.90
N VAL A 143 -11.37 -1.01 -11.58
CA VAL A 143 -10.61 -0.10 -10.70
C VAL A 143 -9.20 -0.63 -10.50
N VAL A 144 -8.18 0.18 -10.78
CA VAL A 144 -6.78 -0.24 -10.60
C VAL A 144 -6.38 -0.16 -9.11
N ILE A 145 -5.90 -1.26 -8.53
CA ILE A 145 -5.47 -1.33 -7.13
C ILE A 145 -3.94 -1.43 -7.06
N GLY A 146 -3.31 -0.47 -6.37
CA GLY A 146 -1.89 -0.48 -6.07
C GLY A 146 -1.62 -0.64 -4.57
N ALA A 147 -0.74 -1.56 -4.19
CA ALA A 147 -0.25 -1.68 -2.82
C ALA A 147 1.23 -1.28 -2.74
N SER A 148 1.58 -0.44 -1.77
CA SER A 148 2.99 -0.24 -1.39
C SER A 148 3.22 -0.88 -0.03
N LEU A 149 4.21 -1.76 0.04
CA LEU A 149 4.47 -2.64 1.16
C LEU A 149 5.84 -2.38 1.79
N ASP A 150 5.96 -2.76 3.05
CA ASP A 150 7.24 -2.79 3.74
C ASP A 150 8.15 -3.90 3.18
N MET A 151 9.47 -3.74 3.28
CA MET A 151 10.43 -4.79 2.95
C MET A 151 10.21 -6.06 3.78
N HIS A 152 9.71 -5.90 5.01
CA HIS A 152 9.39 -7.00 5.92
C HIS A 152 8.00 -7.61 5.68
N ALA A 153 7.31 -7.24 4.59
CA ALA A 153 6.03 -7.83 4.22
C ALA A 153 6.12 -9.34 4.00
N ASN A 154 5.14 -10.06 4.53
CA ASN A 154 4.82 -11.43 4.15
C ASN A 154 3.97 -11.39 2.87
N VAL A 155 4.59 -11.06 1.74
CA VAL A 155 3.88 -10.94 0.45
C VAL A 155 3.21 -12.27 0.10
N SER A 156 1.89 -12.27 0.02
CA SER A 156 1.09 -13.47 -0.24
C SER A 156 0.63 -13.55 -1.68
N GLN A 157 0.28 -14.76 -2.14
CA GLN A 157 -0.38 -14.95 -3.45
C GLN A 157 -1.67 -14.13 -3.52
N LYS A 158 -2.41 -14.03 -2.41
CA LYS A 158 -3.64 -13.23 -2.33
C LYS A 158 -3.38 -11.75 -2.64
N ILE A 159 -2.34 -11.13 -2.08
CA ILE A 159 -2.02 -9.73 -2.43
C ILE A 159 -1.74 -9.59 -3.94
N VAL A 160 -1.00 -10.54 -4.52
CA VAL A 160 -0.61 -10.51 -5.94
C VAL A 160 -1.76 -10.81 -6.90
N GLU A 161 -2.75 -11.59 -6.47
CA GLU A 161 -3.96 -11.88 -7.26
C GLU A 161 -4.98 -10.74 -7.22
N GLU A 162 -5.06 -10.00 -6.10
CA GLU A 162 -6.11 -9.01 -5.87
C GLU A 162 -5.70 -7.58 -6.26
N CYS A 163 -4.40 -7.27 -6.25
CA CYS A 163 -3.84 -5.99 -6.71
C CYS A 163 -3.42 -6.05 -8.18
N ASP A 164 -3.33 -4.89 -8.83
CA ASP A 164 -2.77 -4.74 -10.18
C ASP A 164 -1.29 -4.32 -10.15
N VAL A 165 -0.90 -3.61 -9.08
CA VAL A 165 0.45 -3.12 -8.84
C VAL A 165 0.84 -3.39 -7.39
N VAL A 166 2.05 -3.92 -7.18
CA VAL A 166 2.66 -4.07 -5.86
C VAL A 166 4.08 -3.51 -5.92
N THR A 167 4.40 -2.63 -4.97
CA THR A 167 5.76 -2.11 -4.75
C THR A 167 6.20 -2.43 -3.33
N ILE A 168 7.50 -2.55 -3.12
CA ILE A 168 8.09 -2.99 -1.84
C ILE A 168 9.29 -2.10 -1.54
N TYR A 169 9.49 -1.70 -0.29
CA TYR A 169 10.71 -1.00 0.14
C TYR A 169 11.96 -1.83 -0.20
N GLN A 170 13.00 -1.15 -0.69
CA GLN A 170 14.24 -1.78 -1.15
C GLN A 170 15.41 -1.52 -0.19
N THR A 171 15.17 -0.80 0.90
CA THR A 171 16.20 -0.46 1.89
C THR A 171 15.85 -0.90 3.30
N ASN A 172 16.86 -1.36 4.03
CA ASN A 172 16.82 -1.58 5.48
C ASN A 172 18.14 -1.03 6.09
N PRO A 173 18.09 0.01 6.94
CA PRO A 173 16.90 0.72 7.42
C PRO A 173 16.11 1.41 6.30
N HIS A 174 14.80 1.52 6.47
CA HIS A 174 13.90 2.09 5.46
C HIS A 174 14.15 3.58 5.26
N ILE A 175 14.75 3.94 4.12
CA ILE A 175 15.00 5.31 3.70
C ILE A 175 14.36 5.64 2.35
N ASP A 176 13.71 4.66 1.70
CA ASP A 176 13.12 4.77 0.36
C ASP A 176 11.59 4.66 0.33
N THR A 177 10.93 4.85 1.49
CA THR A 177 9.47 4.66 1.62
C THR A 177 8.67 5.63 0.76
N TYR A 178 9.12 6.89 0.66
CA TYR A 178 8.57 7.90 -0.23
C TYR A 178 8.71 7.50 -1.70
N GLU A 179 9.90 7.07 -2.10
CA GLU A 179 10.25 6.71 -3.47
C GLU A 179 9.43 5.52 -3.97
N GLN A 180 9.22 4.49 -3.14
CA GLN A 180 8.37 3.35 -3.51
C GLN A 180 6.89 3.72 -3.63
N ALA A 181 6.41 4.62 -2.77
CA ALA A 181 5.04 5.10 -2.91
C ALA A 181 4.84 5.96 -4.17
N VAL A 182 5.83 6.81 -4.52
CA VAL A 182 5.84 7.51 -5.82
C VAL A 182 5.77 6.52 -6.97
N HIS A 183 6.59 5.46 -6.91
CA HIS A 183 6.62 4.41 -7.92
C HIS A 183 5.26 3.71 -8.07
N CYS A 184 4.64 3.33 -6.95
CA CYS A 184 3.33 2.69 -6.94
C CYS A 184 2.26 3.57 -7.60
N ALA A 185 2.17 4.84 -7.18
CA ALA A 185 1.22 5.79 -7.74
C ALA A 185 1.45 6.06 -9.23
N ASP A 186 2.71 6.10 -9.68
CA ASP A 186 3.04 6.23 -11.10
C ASP A 186 2.52 5.05 -11.92
N LEU A 187 2.81 3.81 -11.50
CA LEU A 187 2.34 2.62 -12.20
C LEU A 187 0.81 2.53 -12.21
N VAL A 188 0.15 2.85 -11.10
CA VAL A 188 -1.32 2.89 -11.03
C VAL A 188 -1.87 3.91 -12.03
N LEU A 189 -1.37 5.15 -12.04
CA LEU A 189 -1.85 6.19 -12.95
C LEU A 189 -1.62 5.82 -14.42
N ARG A 190 -0.44 5.29 -14.76
CA ARG A 190 -0.12 4.84 -16.12
C ARG A 190 -1.00 3.68 -16.57
N THR A 191 -1.38 2.79 -15.65
CA THR A 191 -2.33 1.70 -15.92
C THR A 191 -3.73 2.25 -16.19
N ILE A 192 -4.22 3.18 -15.36
CA ILE A 192 -5.52 3.86 -15.56
C ILE A 192 -5.56 4.58 -16.92
N ARG A 193 -4.44 5.18 -17.34
CA ARG A 193 -4.30 5.85 -18.64
C ARG A 193 -4.15 4.89 -19.83
N GLY A 194 -4.01 3.58 -19.59
CA GLY A 194 -3.80 2.58 -20.62
C GLY A 194 -2.41 2.64 -21.28
N GLU A 195 -1.44 3.28 -20.62
CA GLU A 195 -0.06 3.39 -21.10
C GLU A 195 0.74 2.11 -20.86
N ILE A 196 0.36 1.36 -19.83
CA ILE A 196 0.92 0.06 -19.46
C ILE A 196 -0.21 -0.90 -19.09
N ASN A 197 0.09 -2.20 -19.12
CA ASN A 197 -0.79 -3.27 -18.66
C ASN A 197 0.02 -4.22 -17.78
N PRO A 198 0.14 -3.93 -16.47
CA PRO A 198 0.98 -4.70 -15.57
C PRO A 198 0.55 -6.16 -15.47
N THR A 199 1.53 -7.03 -15.25
CA THR A 199 1.31 -8.43 -14.87
C THR A 199 2.22 -8.74 -13.70
N MET A 200 1.70 -9.44 -12.69
CA MET A 200 2.49 -9.80 -11.51
C MET A 200 2.61 -11.31 -11.36
N TYR A 201 3.69 -11.74 -10.71
CA TYR A 201 3.94 -13.12 -10.35
C TYR A 201 4.76 -13.17 -9.07
N LEU A 202 4.42 -14.10 -8.17
CA LEU A 202 5.12 -14.32 -6.92
C LEU A 202 5.77 -15.70 -6.91
N ALA A 203 7.09 -15.72 -6.70
CA ALA A 203 7.85 -16.90 -6.33
C ALA A 203 8.23 -16.82 -4.84
N ASP A 204 7.83 -17.81 -4.06
CA ASP A 204 8.09 -17.87 -2.62
C ASP A 204 8.96 -19.10 -2.30
N PRO A 205 10.30 -18.95 -2.31
CA PRO A 205 11.18 -20.03 -1.88
C PRO A 205 11.08 -20.20 -0.36
N PRO A 206 11.18 -21.44 0.18
CA PRO A 206 11.09 -21.71 1.62
C PRO A 206 12.37 -21.25 2.34
N LEU A 207 12.56 -19.93 2.42
CA LEU A 207 13.72 -19.25 2.94
C LEU A 207 13.28 -18.20 3.97
N LEU A 208 14.01 -18.14 5.08
CA LEU A 208 13.86 -17.06 6.06
C LEU A 208 15.21 -16.38 6.24
N VAL A 209 15.23 -15.05 6.10
CA VAL A 209 16.41 -14.24 6.39
C VAL A 209 16.39 -13.86 7.86
N ASN A 210 17.47 -14.16 8.58
CA ASN A 210 17.63 -13.73 9.97
C ASN A 210 17.54 -12.20 10.06
N ILE A 211 16.73 -11.68 10.99
CA ILE A 211 16.54 -10.23 11.21
C ILE A 211 17.86 -9.46 11.34
N LEU A 212 18.91 -10.08 11.91
CA LEU A 212 20.23 -9.47 12.07
C LEU A 212 21.04 -9.39 10.76
N SER A 213 20.53 -9.96 9.68
CA SER A 213 21.18 -10.05 8.37
C SER A 213 20.32 -9.46 7.26
N GLN A 214 19.38 -8.57 7.61
CA GLN A 214 18.47 -7.93 6.65
C GLN A 214 18.94 -6.54 6.19
N GLY A 215 20.07 -6.03 6.69
CA GLY A 215 20.61 -4.74 6.27
C GLY A 215 20.98 -4.73 4.79
N THR A 216 20.36 -3.86 3.99
CA THR A 216 20.50 -3.89 2.52
C THR A 216 21.83 -3.33 2.01
N SER A 217 22.66 -2.81 2.92
CA SER A 217 24.05 -2.42 2.63
C SER A 217 25.04 -3.55 2.93
N ASP A 218 24.59 -4.60 3.61
CA ASP A 218 25.42 -5.74 4.03
C ASP A 218 25.11 -6.98 3.19
N GLU A 219 26.09 -7.87 3.06
CA GLU A 219 25.86 -9.17 2.43
C GLU A 219 25.11 -10.11 3.40
N PRO A 220 24.16 -10.93 2.92
CA PRO A 220 23.87 -11.22 1.51
C PRO A 220 22.84 -10.30 0.83
N MET A 221 22.23 -9.35 1.57
CA MET A 221 21.12 -8.55 1.02
C MET A 221 21.58 -7.60 -0.08
N ALA A 222 22.78 -7.04 0.03
CA ALA A 222 23.36 -6.18 -1.00
C ALA A 222 23.52 -6.92 -2.33
N GLU A 223 23.96 -8.18 -2.34
CA GLU A 223 24.01 -9.02 -3.53
C GLU A 223 22.61 -9.35 -4.07
N LEU A 224 21.67 -9.75 -3.21
CA LEU A 224 20.30 -10.06 -3.64
C LEU A 224 19.63 -8.85 -4.30
N LEU A 225 19.79 -7.66 -3.73
CA LEU A 225 19.25 -6.43 -4.30
C LEU A 225 19.91 -6.08 -5.65
N ARG A 226 21.22 -6.30 -5.78
CA ARG A 226 21.94 -6.10 -7.06
C ARG A 226 21.46 -7.06 -8.14
N VAL A 227 21.14 -8.31 -7.78
CA VAL A 227 20.54 -9.29 -8.69
C VAL A 227 19.15 -8.83 -9.12
N ALA A 228 18.29 -8.41 -8.18
CA ALA A 228 16.96 -7.86 -8.49
C ALA A 228 17.04 -6.64 -9.43
N GLN A 229 17.96 -5.70 -9.15
CA GLN A 229 18.23 -4.54 -10.00
C GLN A 229 18.70 -4.89 -11.42
N GLY A 230 19.32 -6.05 -11.61
CA GLY A 230 19.66 -6.57 -12.93
C GLY A 230 18.42 -6.96 -13.73
N GLU A 231 17.44 -7.56 -13.06
CA GLU A 231 16.16 -7.99 -13.66
C GLU A 231 15.30 -6.79 -14.07
N TRP A 232 15.29 -5.71 -13.27
CA TRP A 232 14.56 -4.47 -13.54
C TRP A 232 14.97 -3.77 -14.83
N LYS A 233 16.18 -4.01 -15.34
CA LYS A 233 16.69 -3.41 -16.58
C LYS A 233 16.25 -4.14 -17.84
N LYS A 234 15.59 -5.30 -17.70
CA LYS A 234 15.13 -6.09 -18.84
C LYS A 234 13.97 -5.39 -19.54
N PRO A 235 13.89 -5.43 -20.88
CA PRO A 235 12.75 -4.86 -21.61
C PRO A 235 11.42 -5.42 -21.10
N GLY A 236 10.47 -4.54 -20.81
CA GLY A 236 9.14 -4.90 -20.31
C GLY A 236 9.04 -5.03 -18.78
N ALA A 237 10.15 -4.98 -18.05
CA ALA A 237 10.09 -4.81 -16.60
C ALA A 237 9.50 -3.43 -16.26
N LEU A 238 8.61 -3.40 -15.28
CA LEU A 238 7.99 -2.18 -14.75
C LEU A 238 8.73 -1.82 -13.46
N TRP A 239 9.83 -1.07 -13.61
CA TRP A 239 10.67 -0.56 -12.53
C TRP A 239 11.29 0.80 -12.91
#